data_AF-A0A6P0XIK2-F1
#
_entry.id   AF-A0A6P0XIK2-F1
#
_cell.length_a   1.000
_cell.length_b   1.000
_cell.length_c   1.000
_cell.angle_alpha   90.00
_cell.angle_beta   90.00
_cell.angle_gamma   90.00
#
_symmetry.space_group_name_H-M   'P 1'
#
loop_
_entity.id
_entity.type
_entity.pdbx_description
1 polymer ?
#
loop_
_entity_poly.entity_id
_entity_poly.type
_entity_poly.pdbx_seq_one_letter_code
_entity_poly.pdbx_strand_id
1 'polypeptide(L)'
;MNINQTHLAEWVIKSAVLQEIVNLNVQSINKVEGYSPSSLLFGLLYPNPKRINSGRLDASGVRQFDNCLETSGWWVNGIDPFTWEVMEWGRFKPDPDTPLSKAYFNHKLGKEEKAPKYRSPAGVASRLVLLQIFDRLWEKISDRYNVPISAEEKQHPGGFWHWVWTHPEIPIVLVEGEKKAGCLLSLGYVAIPLPGIWMGRRWDDNVIKINDHLIPDLALFAQEKRPITIVFDNDPKLKTKVQVYKATIATAKLLSQSGCKVSVAMLPDVENGKNAVDDFVVAGGDIDPIIENALDWEDYRENCKPWTYRLRPRQWRDASTPDIEKAEAERLAQWLIQRQTQLKTWWRNQRKYTPTIIQNNLHAALPETIPDGVIVALKSGLGTGKTYQLSRLFKKPVVDHKLGIYFEGGQYYFEGAIVLGARNG
;
A
#
# COMPACT_ATOMS: atom_id res chain seq x y z
N MET A 1 0.49 20.63 -16.29
CA MET A 1 0.41 21.40 -15.02
C MET A 1 1.80 21.95 -14.68
N ASN A 2 1.91 23.05 -13.93
CA ASN A 2 3.22 23.56 -13.48
C ASN A 2 3.53 23.00 -12.09
N ILE A 3 4.57 22.17 -11.96
CA ILE A 3 5.02 21.61 -10.69
C ILE A 3 6.45 22.07 -10.39
N ASN A 4 6.69 22.56 -9.16
CA ASN A 4 8.03 22.96 -8.73
C ASN A 4 8.88 21.72 -8.37
N GLN A 5 10.20 21.91 -8.32
CA GLN A 5 11.14 20.81 -8.07
C GLN A 5 10.96 20.15 -6.70
N THR A 6 10.63 20.91 -5.65
CA THR A 6 10.43 20.36 -4.30
C THR A 6 9.23 19.42 -4.23
N HIS A 7 8.10 19.83 -4.82
CA HIS A 7 6.89 19.02 -4.88
C HIS A 7 7.09 17.80 -5.78
N LEU A 8 7.76 17.99 -6.92
CA LEU A 8 8.11 16.89 -7.81
C LEU A 8 9.00 15.85 -7.10
N ALA A 9 10.05 16.29 -6.41
CA ALA A 9 10.93 15.42 -5.63
C ALA A 9 10.17 14.69 -4.50
N GLU A 10 9.17 15.32 -3.90
CA GLU A 10 8.32 14.67 -2.89
C GLU A 10 7.55 13.47 -3.44
N TRP A 11 7.06 13.57 -4.68
CA TRP A 11 6.33 12.48 -5.32
C TRP A 11 7.28 11.43 -5.92
N VAL A 12 8.29 11.87 -6.66
CA VAL A 12 9.18 10.98 -7.43
C VAL A 12 10.17 10.28 -6.51
N ILE A 13 10.89 11.04 -5.68
CA ILE A 13 12.00 10.50 -4.87
C ILE A 13 11.46 9.88 -3.58
N LYS A 14 10.55 10.57 -2.87
CA LYS A 14 10.07 10.13 -1.55
C LYS A 14 8.87 9.20 -1.61
N SER A 15 8.25 9.01 -2.77
CA SER A 15 7.07 8.14 -2.93
C SER A 15 7.14 7.25 -4.18
N ALA A 16 8.29 7.16 -4.86
CA ALA A 16 8.53 6.29 -6.02
C ALA A 16 7.47 6.42 -7.15
N VAL A 17 6.92 7.63 -7.36
CA VAL A 17 5.95 7.88 -8.42
C VAL A 17 6.66 8.28 -9.71
N LEU A 18 6.25 7.73 -10.86
CA LEU A 18 6.72 8.15 -12.17
C LEU A 18 6.43 9.63 -12.39
N GLN A 19 7.45 10.37 -12.84
CA GLN A 19 7.37 11.81 -13.05
C GLN A 19 6.24 12.19 -14.02
N GLU A 20 5.99 11.37 -15.05
CA GLU A 20 4.91 11.59 -16.01
C GLU A 20 3.52 11.56 -15.35
N ILE A 21 3.28 10.68 -14.36
CA ILE A 21 2.04 10.69 -13.57
C ILE A 21 1.91 12.01 -12.80
N VAL A 22 3.02 12.47 -12.20
CA VAL A 22 3.04 13.71 -11.43
C VAL A 22 2.72 14.91 -12.32
N ASN A 23 3.34 15.00 -13.50
CA ASN A 23 3.15 16.10 -14.45
C ASN A 23 1.71 16.21 -14.98
N LEU A 24 1.00 15.07 -15.06
CA LEU A 24 -0.39 15.00 -15.51
C LEU A 24 -1.39 15.38 -14.41
N ASN A 25 -1.06 15.15 -13.13
CA ASN A 25 -2.06 15.17 -12.05
C ASN A 25 -1.79 16.15 -10.91
N VAL A 26 -0.59 16.73 -10.84
CA VAL A 26 -0.17 17.57 -9.72
C VAL A 26 0.21 18.96 -10.20
N GLN A 27 -0.36 19.97 -9.54
CA GLN A 27 -0.05 21.38 -9.77
C GLN A 27 0.47 22.03 -8.49
N SER A 28 1.59 22.75 -8.59
CA SER A 28 2.06 23.59 -7.49
C SER A 28 1.24 24.87 -7.42
N ILE A 29 0.85 25.25 -6.22
CA ILE A 29 0.21 26.50 -5.88
C ILE A 29 1.22 27.29 -5.07
N ASN A 30 1.58 28.47 -5.56
CA ASN A 30 2.47 29.38 -4.84
C ASN A 30 1.63 30.40 -4.07
N LYS A 31 2.18 30.90 -2.97
CA LYS A 31 1.65 32.11 -2.32
C LYS A 31 1.65 33.27 -3.33
N VAL A 32 0.69 34.18 -3.17
CA VAL A 32 0.58 35.37 -4.01
C VAL A 32 1.30 36.52 -3.31
N GLU A 33 2.20 37.19 -4.03
CA GLU A 33 2.89 38.39 -3.51
C GLU A 33 2.05 39.64 -3.77
N GLY A 34 1.74 40.38 -2.70
CA GLY A 34 0.94 41.60 -2.78
C GLY A 34 -0.57 41.35 -2.87
N TYR A 35 -1.31 42.39 -3.25
CA TYR A 35 -2.76 42.32 -3.38
C TYR A 35 -3.17 41.53 -4.63
N SER A 36 -4.10 40.59 -4.47
CA SER A 36 -4.75 39.91 -5.59
C SER A 36 -6.26 39.83 -5.35
N PRO A 37 -7.08 40.20 -6.36
CA PRO A 37 -8.54 40.09 -6.26
C PRO A 37 -9.04 38.65 -6.43
N SER A 38 -8.17 37.69 -6.76
CA SER A 38 -8.52 36.29 -6.99
C SER A 38 -7.52 35.32 -6.36
N SER A 39 -8.00 34.14 -5.94
CA SER A 39 -7.16 33.05 -5.43
C SER A 39 -7.65 31.73 -6.01
N LEU A 40 -6.77 31.07 -6.79
CA LEU A 40 -7.04 29.73 -7.32
C LEU A 40 -7.33 28.74 -6.19
N LEU A 41 -6.49 28.75 -5.14
CA LEU A 41 -6.64 27.86 -4.00
C LEU A 41 -7.95 28.08 -3.26
N PHE A 42 -8.38 29.35 -3.11
CA PHE A 42 -9.67 29.64 -2.50
C PHE A 42 -10.83 29.10 -3.31
N GLY A 43 -10.81 29.27 -4.64
CA GLY A 43 -11.84 28.72 -5.54
C GLY A 43 -11.95 27.20 -5.44
N LEU A 44 -10.80 26.51 -5.38
CA LEU A 44 -10.72 25.06 -5.25
C LEU A 44 -11.18 24.55 -3.88
N LEU A 45 -10.76 25.18 -2.79
CA LEU A 45 -11.09 24.74 -1.42
C LEU A 45 -12.48 25.20 -0.95
N TYR A 46 -13.01 26.30 -1.49
CA TYR A 46 -14.26 26.90 -1.06
C TYR A 46 -15.14 27.22 -2.26
N PRO A 47 -15.62 26.20 -3.01
CA PRO A 47 -16.41 26.41 -4.22
C PRO A 47 -17.76 27.09 -3.94
N ASN A 48 -18.31 26.90 -2.74
CA ASN A 48 -19.57 27.50 -2.29
C ASN A 48 -19.35 28.33 -1.01
N PRO A 49 -18.61 29.45 -1.08
CA PRO A 49 -18.29 30.23 0.10
C PRO A 49 -19.52 30.99 0.59
N LYS A 50 -19.63 31.19 1.92
CA LYS A 50 -20.72 31.98 2.49
C LYS A 50 -20.57 33.45 2.13
N ARG A 51 -21.68 34.06 1.70
CA ARG A 51 -21.77 35.46 1.33
C ARG A 51 -22.89 36.14 2.10
N ILE A 52 -22.70 37.43 2.40
CA ILE A 52 -23.73 38.29 2.98
C ILE A 52 -24.61 38.89 1.87
N ASN A 53 -25.71 39.56 2.25
CA ASN A 53 -26.69 40.11 1.29
C ASN A 53 -26.09 41.05 0.22
N SER A 54 -24.95 41.68 0.50
CA SER A 54 -24.22 42.52 -0.47
C SER A 54 -23.39 41.74 -1.49
N GLY A 55 -23.44 40.40 -1.47
CA GLY A 55 -22.64 39.52 -2.33
C GLY A 55 -21.17 39.36 -1.89
N ARG A 56 -20.72 40.12 -0.89
CA ARG A 56 -19.38 40.00 -0.32
C ARG A 56 -19.22 38.73 0.52
N LEU A 57 -17.98 38.24 0.64
CA LEU A 57 -17.63 37.21 1.61
C LEU A 57 -17.94 37.71 3.03
N ASP A 58 -18.37 36.80 3.90
CA ASP A 58 -18.44 37.11 5.32
C ASP A 58 -17.03 37.21 5.95
N ALA A 59 -16.94 37.62 7.22
CA ALA A 59 -15.65 37.80 7.89
C ALA A 59 -14.81 36.49 7.95
N SER A 60 -15.46 35.32 7.95
CA SER A 60 -14.76 34.04 7.91
C SER A 60 -14.25 33.74 6.52
N GLY A 61 -15.04 34.02 5.48
CA GLY A 61 -14.68 33.87 4.08
C GLY A 61 -13.52 34.76 3.69
N VAL A 62 -13.49 36.01 4.16
CA VAL A 62 -12.34 36.91 3.96
C VAL A 62 -11.06 36.33 4.56
N ARG A 63 -11.11 35.87 5.83
CA ARG A 63 -9.95 35.21 6.45
C ARG A 63 -9.50 33.94 5.71
N GLN A 64 -10.45 33.15 5.20
CA GLN A 64 -10.15 31.97 4.39
C GLN A 64 -9.46 32.36 3.09
N PHE A 65 -9.92 33.43 2.44
CA PHE A 65 -9.33 33.96 1.22
C PHE A 65 -7.89 34.44 1.46
N ASP A 66 -7.67 35.25 2.50
CA ASP A 66 -6.34 35.75 2.88
C ASP A 66 -5.37 34.59 3.19
N ASN A 67 -5.82 33.61 4.00
CA ASN A 67 -5.04 32.42 4.29
C ASN A 67 -4.68 31.63 3.02
N CYS A 68 -5.58 31.56 2.03
CA CYS A 68 -5.31 30.90 0.76
C CYS A 68 -4.30 31.67 -0.10
N LEU A 69 -4.33 33.01 -0.10
CA LEU A 69 -3.33 33.83 -0.79
C LEU A 69 -1.93 33.66 -0.20
N GLU A 70 -1.84 33.53 1.11
CA GLU A 70 -0.57 33.39 1.83
C GLU A 70 -0.06 31.94 1.92
N THR A 71 -0.76 30.98 1.31
CA THR A 71 -0.41 29.56 1.38
C THR A 71 0.14 29.05 0.06
N SER A 72 1.31 28.39 0.12
CA SER A 72 1.82 27.54 -0.95
C SER A 72 1.62 26.05 -0.65
N GLY A 73 1.73 25.22 -1.67
CA GLY A 73 1.63 23.77 -1.58
C GLY A 73 1.35 23.15 -2.94
N TRP A 74 0.76 21.96 -2.95
CA TRP A 74 0.36 21.32 -4.21
C TRP A 74 -1.07 20.81 -4.19
N TRP A 75 -1.72 20.90 -5.34
CA TRP A 75 -3.04 20.36 -5.64
C TRP A 75 -2.90 19.10 -6.47
N VAL A 76 -3.66 18.06 -6.12
CA VAL A 76 -3.81 16.86 -6.93
C VAL A 76 -5.28 16.62 -7.25
N ASN A 77 -5.57 16.36 -8.52
CA ASN A 77 -6.89 16.00 -9.01
C ASN A 77 -6.77 14.88 -10.05
N GLY A 78 -7.92 14.37 -10.48
CA GLY A 78 -8.00 13.20 -11.36
C GLY A 78 -9.19 13.27 -12.30
N ILE A 79 -9.50 12.14 -12.92
CA ILE A 79 -10.61 11.98 -13.86
C ILE A 79 -11.93 11.71 -13.13
N ASP A 80 -13.00 12.43 -13.48
CA ASP A 80 -14.34 12.11 -13.00
C ASP A 80 -14.81 10.81 -13.68
N PRO A 81 -15.12 9.74 -12.93
CA PRO A 81 -15.52 8.47 -13.51
C PRO A 81 -16.88 8.50 -14.22
N PHE A 82 -17.66 9.58 -14.11
CA PHE A 82 -18.97 9.69 -14.77
C PHE A 82 -18.94 10.55 -16.03
N THR A 83 -17.96 11.45 -16.17
CA THR A 83 -17.82 12.31 -17.36
C THR A 83 -16.56 12.03 -18.17
N TRP A 84 -15.59 11.33 -17.58
CA TRP A 84 -14.26 11.07 -18.14
C TRP A 84 -13.38 12.30 -18.33
N GLU A 85 -13.77 13.43 -17.76
CA GLU A 85 -13.03 14.69 -17.82
C GLU A 85 -12.19 14.90 -16.55
N VAL A 86 -11.18 15.75 -16.64
CA VAL A 86 -10.43 16.17 -15.45
C VAL A 86 -11.35 16.95 -14.52
N MET A 87 -11.53 16.45 -13.31
CA MET A 87 -12.41 17.06 -12.32
C MET A 87 -11.70 18.20 -11.60
N GLU A 88 -12.42 19.28 -11.28
CA GLU A 88 -11.89 20.33 -10.40
C GLU A 88 -11.70 19.84 -8.96
N TRP A 89 -12.51 18.85 -8.55
CA TRP A 89 -12.38 18.25 -7.22
C TRP A 89 -11.01 17.59 -7.06
N GLY A 90 -10.40 17.80 -5.90
CA GLY A 90 -9.07 17.30 -5.64
C GLY A 90 -8.69 17.51 -4.18
N ARG A 91 -7.40 17.40 -3.91
CA ARG A 91 -6.86 17.60 -2.58
C ARG A 91 -5.66 18.50 -2.60
N PHE A 92 -5.61 19.36 -1.60
CA PHE A 92 -4.50 20.26 -1.38
C PHE A 92 -3.63 19.75 -0.23
N LYS A 93 -2.32 19.72 -0.44
CA LYS A 93 -1.34 19.57 0.62
C LYS A 93 -0.58 20.90 0.78
N PRO A 94 -0.75 21.63 1.89
CA PRO A 94 0.01 22.85 2.14
C PRO A 94 1.49 22.53 2.39
N ASP A 95 2.36 23.47 2.00
CA ASP A 95 3.75 23.46 2.42
C ASP A 95 3.87 23.71 3.92
N PRO A 96 4.96 23.23 4.55
CA PRO A 96 5.28 23.59 5.93
C PRO A 96 5.27 25.12 6.15
N ASP A 97 4.95 25.52 7.37
CA ASP A 97 5.00 26.92 7.84
C ASP A 97 4.10 27.93 7.11
N THR A 98 3.17 27.46 6.27
CA THR A 98 2.12 28.27 5.64
C THR A 98 0.87 28.37 6.53
N PRO A 99 0.00 29.38 6.36
CA PRO A 99 -1.20 29.53 7.19
C PRO A 99 -2.06 28.27 7.29
N LEU A 100 -2.27 27.56 6.17
CA LEU A 100 -3.11 26.35 6.17
C LEU A 100 -2.43 25.10 6.73
N SER A 101 -1.11 25.10 6.99
CA SER A 101 -0.40 24.02 7.68
C SER A 101 -0.28 24.21 9.20
N LYS A 102 -0.56 25.42 9.71
CA LYS A 102 -0.44 25.76 11.13
C LYS A 102 -1.58 25.17 11.96
N ALA A 103 -1.27 24.82 13.21
CA ALA A 103 -2.28 24.38 14.17
C ALA A 103 -3.33 25.49 14.39
N TYR A 104 -4.54 25.07 14.77
CA TYR A 104 -5.66 25.97 14.97
C TYR A 104 -6.39 25.67 16.27
N PHE A 105 -6.99 26.71 16.85
CA PHE A 105 -7.78 26.55 18.06
C PHE A 105 -9.19 26.04 17.71
N ASN A 106 -9.52 24.84 18.16
CA ASN A 106 -10.85 24.28 18.01
C ASN A 106 -11.75 24.77 19.15
N HIS A 107 -12.50 25.85 18.92
CA HIS A 107 -13.40 26.44 19.91
C HIS A 107 -14.47 25.47 20.43
N LYS A 108 -14.88 24.45 19.64
CA LYS A 108 -15.86 23.46 20.09
C LYS A 108 -15.27 22.49 21.11
N LEU A 109 -13.97 22.20 21.00
CA LEU A 109 -13.26 21.28 21.88
C LEU A 109 -12.42 21.99 22.95
N GLY A 110 -12.34 23.32 22.88
CA GLY A 110 -11.57 24.16 23.82
C GLY A 110 -10.07 23.88 23.81
N LYS A 111 -9.51 23.39 22.69
CA LYS A 111 -8.09 22.99 22.59
C LYS A 111 -7.51 23.28 21.22
N GLU A 112 -6.18 23.36 21.18
CA GLU A 112 -5.42 23.43 19.93
C GLU A 112 -5.40 22.06 19.23
N GLU A 113 -5.62 22.06 17.92
CA GLU A 113 -5.55 20.88 17.07
C GLU A 113 -4.60 21.09 15.88
N LYS A 114 -3.92 20.02 15.47
CA LYS A 114 -3.05 20.04 14.29
C LYS A 114 -3.89 20.27 13.04
N ALA A 115 -3.35 21.04 12.09
CA ALA A 115 -3.95 21.14 10.77
C ALA A 115 -4.01 19.77 10.09
N PRO A 116 -5.09 19.49 9.33
CA PRO A 116 -5.12 18.34 8.44
C PRO A 116 -3.96 18.39 7.45
N LYS A 117 -3.25 17.26 7.28
CA LYS A 117 -2.17 17.12 6.29
C LYS A 117 -2.65 17.39 4.87
N TYR A 118 -3.87 16.96 4.57
CA TYR A 118 -4.54 17.16 3.28
C TYR A 118 -5.89 17.84 3.50
N ARG A 119 -6.24 18.76 2.61
CA ARG A 119 -7.51 19.47 2.61
C ARG A 119 -8.31 19.13 1.37
N SER A 120 -9.61 18.99 1.54
CA SER A 120 -10.58 18.75 0.46
C SER A 120 -11.53 19.95 0.36
N PRO A 121 -12.19 20.16 -0.79
CA PRO A 121 -13.19 21.21 -0.96
C PRO A 121 -14.26 21.18 0.14
N ALA A 122 -14.50 22.34 0.75
CA ALA A 122 -15.44 22.48 1.86
C ALA A 122 -16.89 22.42 1.37
N GLY A 123 -17.72 21.66 2.09
CA GLY A 123 -19.15 21.55 1.79
C GLY A 123 -19.48 20.71 0.56
N VAL A 124 -18.49 20.02 -0.02
CA VAL A 124 -18.67 19.09 -1.14
C VAL A 124 -18.35 17.68 -0.66
N ALA A 125 -19.08 16.69 -1.17
CA ALA A 125 -18.83 15.29 -0.85
C ALA A 125 -17.44 14.86 -1.33
N SER A 126 -16.79 13.97 -0.57
CA SER A 126 -15.52 13.36 -0.99
C SER A 126 -15.69 12.56 -2.28
N ARG A 127 -14.71 12.65 -3.17
CA ARG A 127 -14.59 11.90 -4.43
C ARG A 127 -13.30 11.08 -4.43
N LEU A 128 -13.14 10.18 -5.40
CA LEU A 128 -11.85 9.55 -5.70
C LEU A 128 -10.98 10.47 -6.54
N VAL A 129 -9.66 10.35 -6.40
CA VAL A 129 -8.69 11.02 -7.29
C VAL A 129 -8.14 9.98 -8.27
N LEU A 130 -8.88 9.71 -9.35
CA LEU A 130 -8.44 8.77 -10.38
C LEU A 130 -7.32 9.42 -11.22
N LEU A 131 -6.06 9.11 -10.90
CA LEU A 131 -4.91 9.73 -11.56
C LEU A 131 -4.90 9.41 -13.06
N GLN A 132 -4.69 10.42 -13.90
CA GLN A 132 -4.45 10.29 -15.33
C GLN A 132 -3.20 9.45 -15.60
N ILE A 133 -3.29 8.59 -16.61
CA ILE A 133 -2.27 7.62 -17.02
C ILE A 133 -1.88 7.89 -18.47
N PHE A 134 -0.60 7.82 -18.78
CA PHE A 134 -0.07 7.94 -20.15
C PHE A 134 0.03 6.57 -20.83
N ASP A 135 -0.07 6.55 -22.16
CA ASP A 135 -0.22 5.33 -22.97
C ASP A 135 0.82 4.24 -22.67
N ARG A 136 2.11 4.60 -22.59
CA ARG A 136 3.19 3.63 -22.30
C ARG A 136 2.99 2.91 -20.95
N LEU A 137 2.42 3.57 -19.95
CA LEU A 137 2.13 2.92 -18.68
C LEU A 137 0.87 2.06 -18.77
N TRP A 138 -0.15 2.53 -19.50
CA TRP A 138 -1.34 1.73 -19.77
C TRP A 138 -0.96 0.42 -20.50
N GLU A 139 -0.10 0.46 -21.50
CA GLU A 139 0.42 -0.73 -22.21
C GLU A 139 1.12 -1.71 -21.25
N LYS A 140 1.96 -1.21 -20.35
CA LYS A 140 2.60 -2.05 -19.32
C LYS A 140 1.59 -2.72 -18.39
N ILE A 141 0.51 -2.02 -18.03
CA ILE A 141 -0.57 -2.55 -17.19
C ILE A 141 -1.37 -3.62 -17.95
N SER A 142 -1.66 -3.37 -19.22
CA SER A 142 -2.25 -4.34 -20.16
C SER A 142 -1.43 -5.63 -20.21
N ASP A 143 -0.11 -5.52 -20.39
CA ASP A 143 0.81 -6.66 -20.42
C ASP A 143 0.82 -7.42 -19.09
N ARG A 144 0.82 -6.71 -17.95
CA ARG A 144 0.81 -7.33 -16.62
C ARG A 144 -0.40 -8.22 -16.40
N TYR A 145 -1.58 -7.76 -16.83
CA TYR A 145 -2.84 -8.46 -16.61
C TYR A 145 -3.29 -9.30 -17.80
N ASN A 146 -2.53 -9.27 -18.91
CA ASN A 146 -2.85 -9.95 -20.16
C ASN A 146 -4.26 -9.60 -20.67
N VAL A 147 -4.61 -8.31 -20.59
CA VAL A 147 -5.86 -7.76 -21.11
C VAL A 147 -5.48 -6.77 -22.21
N PRO A 148 -5.76 -7.07 -23.50
CA PRO A 148 -5.35 -6.21 -24.60
C PRO A 148 -6.10 -4.88 -24.58
N ILE A 149 -5.50 -3.87 -25.20
CA ILE A 149 -6.11 -2.56 -25.43
C ILE A 149 -6.51 -2.49 -26.90
N SER A 150 -7.80 -2.33 -27.18
CA SER A 150 -8.30 -2.13 -28.55
C SER A 150 -8.01 -0.71 -29.07
N ALA A 151 -8.08 -0.53 -30.38
CA ALA A 151 -7.90 0.79 -30.99
C ALA A 151 -9.04 1.75 -30.59
N GLU A 152 -10.25 1.22 -30.45
CA GLU A 152 -11.43 1.95 -29.99
C GLU A 152 -11.25 2.45 -28.55
N GLU A 153 -10.71 1.63 -27.65
CA GLU A 153 -10.45 2.03 -26.26
C GLU A 153 -9.38 3.09 -26.15
N LYS A 154 -8.29 3.00 -26.94
CA LYS A 154 -7.27 4.06 -27.00
C LYS A 154 -7.84 5.40 -27.46
N GLN A 155 -8.87 5.39 -28.30
CA GLN A 155 -9.53 6.60 -28.79
C GLN A 155 -10.68 7.07 -27.87
N HIS A 156 -11.12 6.23 -26.94
CA HIS A 156 -12.23 6.57 -26.05
C HIS A 156 -11.82 7.69 -25.07
N PRO A 157 -12.65 8.72 -24.83
CA PRO A 157 -12.29 9.85 -23.97
C PRO A 157 -11.97 9.46 -22.52
N GLY A 158 -12.57 8.37 -22.02
CA GLY A 158 -12.26 7.82 -20.70
C GLY A 158 -10.97 7.00 -20.59
N GLY A 159 -10.32 6.72 -21.73
CA GLY A 159 -9.00 6.11 -21.82
C GLY A 159 -8.79 4.95 -20.83
N PHE A 160 -7.69 5.04 -20.08
CA PHE A 160 -7.29 4.03 -19.10
C PHE A 160 -8.40 3.66 -18.10
N TRP A 161 -9.10 4.63 -17.50
CA TRP A 161 -10.08 4.33 -16.46
C TRP A 161 -11.38 3.76 -17.02
N HIS A 162 -11.76 4.14 -18.23
CA HIS A 162 -12.85 3.48 -18.95
C HIS A 162 -12.49 2.03 -19.27
N TRP A 163 -11.29 1.77 -19.77
CA TRP A 163 -10.81 0.40 -20.01
C TRP A 163 -10.76 -0.43 -18.72
N VAL A 164 -10.25 0.14 -17.62
CA VAL A 164 -10.35 -0.53 -16.31
C VAL A 164 -11.81 -0.84 -16.01
N TRP A 165 -12.74 0.09 -16.15
CA TRP A 165 -14.15 -0.13 -15.88
C TRP A 165 -14.81 -1.21 -16.76
N THR A 166 -14.47 -1.29 -18.05
CA THR A 166 -15.04 -2.29 -18.98
C THR A 166 -14.45 -3.69 -18.81
N HIS A 167 -13.32 -3.82 -18.12
CA HIS A 167 -12.63 -5.09 -17.86
C HIS A 167 -12.64 -5.46 -16.37
N PRO A 168 -13.74 -6.05 -15.85
CA PRO A 168 -13.87 -6.48 -14.45
C PRO A 168 -12.82 -7.50 -14.00
N GLU A 169 -12.20 -8.23 -14.92
CA GLU A 169 -11.09 -9.14 -14.66
C GLU A 169 -9.81 -8.45 -14.17
N ILE A 170 -9.64 -7.15 -14.46
CA ILE A 170 -8.49 -6.38 -14.00
C ILE A 170 -8.61 -6.14 -12.48
N PRO A 171 -7.63 -6.57 -11.68
CA PRO A 171 -7.66 -6.41 -10.24
C PRO A 171 -7.39 -4.95 -9.85
N ILE A 172 -8.09 -4.46 -8.82
CA ILE A 172 -7.92 -3.10 -8.29
C ILE A 172 -7.29 -3.16 -6.90
N VAL A 173 -6.32 -2.28 -6.64
CA VAL A 173 -5.71 -2.10 -5.33
C VAL A 173 -6.21 -0.80 -4.68
N LEU A 174 -6.86 -0.88 -3.52
CA LEU A 174 -7.30 0.29 -2.76
C LEU A 174 -6.25 0.69 -1.73
N VAL A 175 -5.85 1.96 -1.76
CA VAL A 175 -4.82 2.51 -0.85
C VAL A 175 -5.25 3.84 -0.23
N GLU A 176 -4.63 4.23 0.89
CA GLU A 176 -4.90 5.52 1.53
C GLU A 176 -4.03 6.66 0.96
N GLY A 177 -4.61 7.42 0.03
CA GLY A 177 -4.02 8.65 -0.50
C GLY A 177 -3.30 8.50 -1.84
N GLU A 178 -3.12 9.64 -2.50
CA GLU A 178 -2.86 9.74 -3.93
C GLU A 178 -1.43 9.35 -4.29
N LYS A 179 -0.45 9.66 -3.42
CA LYS A 179 0.95 9.26 -3.64
C LYS A 179 1.15 7.75 -3.64
N LYS A 180 0.43 7.05 -2.76
CA LYS A 180 0.46 5.58 -2.69
C LYS A 180 -0.14 4.94 -3.94
N ALA A 181 -1.26 5.50 -4.42
CA ALA A 181 -1.85 5.03 -5.67
C ALA A 181 -0.91 5.31 -6.85
N GLY A 182 -0.33 6.50 -6.92
CA GLY A 182 0.69 6.86 -7.91
C GLY A 182 1.90 5.91 -7.89
N CYS A 183 2.37 5.51 -6.70
CA CYS A 183 3.45 4.53 -6.53
C CYS A 183 3.08 3.18 -7.12
N LEU A 184 1.89 2.65 -6.78
CA LEU A 184 1.43 1.36 -7.31
C LEU A 184 1.15 1.39 -8.81
N LEU A 185 0.53 2.46 -9.30
CA LEU A 185 0.34 2.70 -10.74
C LEU A 185 1.68 2.70 -11.47
N SER A 186 2.71 3.31 -10.89
CA SER A 186 4.07 3.33 -11.44
C SER A 186 4.70 1.94 -11.56
N LEU A 187 4.29 1.00 -10.70
CA LEU A 187 4.70 -0.40 -10.72
C LEU A 187 3.80 -1.29 -11.61
N GLY A 188 2.80 -0.70 -12.27
CA GLY A 188 1.89 -1.43 -13.16
C GLY A 188 0.66 -2.03 -12.45
N TYR A 189 0.37 -1.64 -11.21
CA TYR A 189 -0.86 -2.02 -10.52
C TYR A 189 -1.97 -0.99 -10.74
N VAL A 190 -3.21 -1.45 -11.00
CA VAL A 190 -4.36 -0.53 -11.03
C VAL A 190 -4.73 -0.15 -9.60
N ALA A 191 -4.26 1.01 -9.15
CA ALA A 191 -4.49 1.48 -7.78
C ALA A 191 -5.41 2.71 -7.73
N ILE A 192 -6.40 2.65 -6.82
CA ILE A 192 -7.35 3.73 -6.58
C ILE A 192 -7.08 4.32 -5.18
N PRO A 193 -6.85 5.64 -5.07
CA PRO A 193 -6.64 6.29 -3.78
C PRO A 193 -7.96 6.62 -3.09
N LEU A 194 -8.10 6.20 -1.83
CA LEU A 194 -9.10 6.72 -0.92
C LEU A 194 -8.55 7.96 -0.21
N PRO A 195 -9.31 9.07 -0.09
CA PRO A 195 -8.85 10.27 0.63
C PRO A 195 -8.51 10.01 2.11
N GLY A 196 -9.11 8.98 2.70
CA GLY A 196 -8.80 8.43 4.02
C GLY A 196 -9.40 7.04 4.15
N ILE A 197 -8.95 6.25 5.12
CA ILE A 197 -9.39 4.84 5.29
C ILE A 197 -10.91 4.65 5.38
N TRP A 198 -11.65 5.64 5.88
CA TRP A 198 -13.11 5.59 6.03
C TRP A 198 -13.86 6.19 4.84
N MET A 199 -13.16 6.77 3.85
CA MET A 199 -13.75 7.59 2.78
C MET A 199 -14.14 6.80 1.53
N GLY A 200 -14.00 5.47 1.53
CA GLY A 200 -14.54 4.59 0.48
C GLY A 200 -16.05 4.33 0.58
N ARG A 201 -16.66 4.75 1.69
CA ARG A 201 -18.08 4.54 1.99
C ARG A 201 -18.69 5.77 2.65
N ARG A 202 -20.02 5.84 2.66
CA ARG A 202 -20.79 6.88 3.35
C ARG A 202 -22.12 6.32 3.83
N TRP A 203 -22.71 7.04 4.78
CA TRP A 203 -24.10 6.85 5.17
C TRP A 203 -24.95 7.94 4.49
N ASP A 204 -26.17 7.59 4.10
CA ASP A 204 -27.16 8.59 3.65
C ASP A 204 -27.42 9.62 4.76
N ASP A 205 -27.57 9.12 5.99
CA ASP A 205 -27.60 9.95 7.19
C ASP A 205 -26.50 9.50 8.16
N ASN A 206 -25.49 10.34 8.32
CA ASN A 206 -24.34 10.10 9.18
C ASN A 206 -24.63 10.22 10.69
N VAL A 207 -25.73 10.87 11.08
CA VAL A 207 -26.12 11.04 12.49
C VAL A 207 -26.74 9.75 13.01
N ILE A 208 -27.74 9.23 12.30
CA ILE A 208 -28.47 8.01 12.67
C ILE A 208 -27.88 6.75 12.02
N LYS A 209 -26.89 6.91 11.14
CA LYS A 209 -26.14 5.84 10.45
C LYS A 209 -27.03 4.92 9.63
N ILE A 210 -27.90 5.52 8.83
CA ILE A 210 -28.78 4.80 7.91
C ILE A 210 -28.09 4.60 6.56
N ASN A 211 -28.32 3.42 5.96
CA ASN A 211 -27.84 3.02 4.64
C ASN A 211 -26.34 3.26 4.44
N ASP A 212 -25.51 2.40 5.04
CA ASP A 212 -24.08 2.40 4.71
C ASP A 212 -23.88 1.85 3.29
N HIS A 213 -23.22 2.62 2.44
CA HIS A 213 -23.01 2.27 1.03
C HIS A 213 -21.65 2.77 0.53
N LEU A 214 -21.13 2.16 -0.53
CA LEU A 214 -19.92 2.65 -1.20
C LEU A 214 -20.17 4.04 -1.77
N ILE A 215 -19.14 4.90 -1.76
CA ILE A 215 -19.26 6.17 -2.48
C ILE A 215 -19.52 5.91 -3.98
N PRO A 216 -20.29 6.75 -4.69
CA PRO A 216 -20.66 6.49 -6.08
C PRO A 216 -19.46 6.18 -6.99
N ASP A 217 -18.37 6.94 -6.85
CA ASP A 217 -17.14 6.74 -7.62
C ASP A 217 -16.56 5.32 -7.44
N LEU A 218 -16.53 4.81 -6.20
CA LEU A 218 -16.00 3.47 -5.91
C LEU A 218 -17.01 2.38 -6.31
N ALA A 219 -18.30 2.64 -6.14
CA ALA A 219 -19.37 1.72 -6.53
C ALA A 219 -19.33 1.41 -8.04
N LEU A 220 -18.93 2.36 -8.89
CA LEU A 220 -18.76 2.13 -10.33
C LEU A 220 -17.78 1.00 -10.64
N PHE A 221 -16.72 0.87 -9.85
CA PHE A 221 -15.70 -0.17 -10.02
C PHE A 221 -16.00 -1.44 -9.23
N ALA A 222 -17.02 -1.45 -8.37
CA ALA A 222 -17.42 -2.60 -7.57
C ALA A 222 -18.31 -3.54 -8.38
N GLN A 223 -17.71 -4.24 -9.35
CA GLN A 223 -18.37 -5.15 -10.27
C GLN A 223 -18.26 -6.61 -9.79
N GLU A 224 -19.23 -7.44 -10.19
CA GLU A 224 -19.28 -8.85 -9.83
C GLU A 224 -17.98 -9.56 -10.21
N LYS A 225 -17.46 -10.41 -9.31
CA LYS A 225 -16.23 -11.21 -9.44
C LYS A 225 -14.93 -10.42 -9.57
N ARG A 226 -14.95 -9.08 -9.67
CA ARG A 226 -13.72 -8.28 -9.74
C ARG A 226 -12.85 -8.50 -8.49
N PRO A 227 -11.56 -8.79 -8.65
CA PRO A 227 -10.63 -8.83 -7.53
C PRO A 227 -10.33 -7.42 -7.01
N ILE A 228 -10.48 -7.20 -5.71
CA ILE A 228 -10.13 -5.94 -5.06
C ILE A 228 -9.26 -6.23 -3.84
N THR A 229 -8.04 -5.68 -3.83
CA THR A 229 -7.11 -5.83 -2.71
C THR A 229 -7.01 -4.51 -1.94
N ILE A 230 -7.31 -4.53 -0.63
CA ILE A 230 -7.15 -3.36 0.24
C ILE A 230 -5.74 -3.38 0.86
N VAL A 231 -5.00 -2.28 0.71
CA VAL A 231 -3.65 -2.10 1.26
C VAL A 231 -3.58 -0.76 1.98
N PHE A 232 -3.79 -0.79 3.29
CA PHE A 232 -3.70 0.39 4.16
C PHE A 232 -2.40 0.41 4.96
N ASP A 233 -2.05 1.60 5.47
CA ASP A 233 -0.83 1.83 6.23
C ASP A 233 -0.76 0.97 7.49
N ASN A 234 0.41 0.38 7.71
CA ASN A 234 0.70 -0.30 8.96
C ASN A 234 1.26 0.71 9.97
N ASP A 235 0.43 1.14 10.92
CA ASP A 235 0.84 2.04 12.00
C ASP A 235 1.11 1.25 13.28
N PRO A 236 2.26 1.41 13.97
CA PRO A 236 2.57 0.66 15.18
C PRO A 236 1.61 0.99 16.34
N LYS A 237 0.94 2.15 16.31
CA LYS A 237 0.00 2.57 17.35
C LYS A 237 -1.27 1.72 17.29
N LEU A 238 -1.55 0.98 18.36
CA LEU A 238 -2.75 0.16 18.47
C LEU A 238 -4.04 0.92 18.15
N LYS A 239 -4.19 2.17 18.63
CA LYS A 239 -5.38 2.98 18.34
C LYS A 239 -5.58 3.13 16.82
N THR A 240 -4.50 3.35 16.07
CA THR A 240 -4.56 3.42 14.61
C THR A 240 -4.82 2.04 14.01
N LYS A 241 -4.13 0.97 14.43
CA LYS A 241 -4.39 -0.40 13.94
C LYS A 241 -5.86 -0.78 14.08
N VAL A 242 -6.50 -0.46 15.21
CA VAL A 242 -7.93 -0.69 15.43
C VAL A 242 -8.81 0.09 14.44
N GLN A 243 -8.47 1.34 14.13
CA GLN A 243 -9.23 2.15 13.16
C GLN A 243 -9.06 1.61 11.74
N VAL A 244 -7.82 1.27 11.35
CA VAL A 244 -7.50 0.64 10.06
C VAL A 244 -8.29 -0.66 9.90
N TYR A 245 -8.18 -1.58 10.86
CA TYR A 245 -8.92 -2.85 10.84
C TYR A 245 -10.43 -2.66 10.66
N LYS A 246 -11.04 -1.74 11.45
CA LYS A 246 -12.48 -1.47 11.36
C LYS A 246 -12.88 -0.86 10.01
N ALA A 247 -12.06 0.05 9.49
CA ALA A 247 -12.28 0.67 8.19
C ALA A 247 -12.17 -0.31 7.03
N THR A 248 -11.15 -1.18 7.08
CA THR A 248 -10.94 -2.27 6.12
C THR A 248 -12.16 -3.19 6.07
N ILE A 249 -12.64 -3.69 7.21
CA ILE A 249 -13.80 -4.60 7.24
C ILE A 249 -15.07 -3.94 6.75
N ALA A 250 -15.33 -2.70 7.17
CA ALA A 250 -16.53 -1.99 6.75
C ALA A 250 -16.56 -1.80 5.22
N THR A 251 -15.42 -1.42 4.63
CA THR A 251 -15.29 -1.24 3.18
C THR A 251 -15.34 -2.58 2.45
N ALA A 252 -14.59 -3.59 2.91
CA ALA A 252 -14.56 -4.93 2.33
C ALA A 252 -15.94 -5.59 2.31
N LYS A 253 -16.73 -5.43 3.38
CA LYS A 253 -18.09 -5.96 3.46
C LYS A 253 -18.98 -5.38 2.35
N LEU A 254 -18.93 -4.08 2.11
CA LEU A 254 -19.74 -3.42 1.07
C LEU A 254 -19.29 -3.82 -0.35
N LEU A 255 -17.98 -3.97 -0.56
CA LEU A 255 -17.43 -4.47 -1.83
C LEU A 255 -17.85 -5.92 -2.09
N SER A 256 -17.77 -6.78 -1.07
CA SER A 256 -18.21 -8.17 -1.13
C SER A 256 -19.72 -8.29 -1.40
N GLN A 257 -20.54 -7.43 -0.80
CA GLN A 257 -21.98 -7.33 -1.10
C GLN A 257 -22.27 -6.90 -2.55
N SER A 258 -21.34 -6.20 -3.20
CA SER A 258 -21.39 -5.85 -4.62
C SER A 258 -20.90 -6.99 -5.53
N GLY A 259 -20.56 -8.16 -4.96
CA GLY A 259 -20.10 -9.34 -5.67
C GLY A 259 -18.59 -9.39 -5.92
N CYS A 260 -17.80 -8.43 -5.42
CA CYS A 260 -16.35 -8.42 -5.61
C CYS A 260 -15.65 -9.50 -4.79
N LYS A 261 -14.48 -9.95 -5.27
CA LYS A 261 -13.56 -10.83 -4.52
C LYS A 261 -12.58 -9.96 -3.74
N VAL A 262 -12.78 -9.83 -2.44
CA VAL A 262 -12.04 -8.84 -1.62
C VAL A 262 -10.94 -9.52 -0.82
N SER A 263 -9.72 -9.01 -0.97
CA SER A 263 -8.56 -9.44 -0.19
C SER A 263 -7.91 -8.26 0.54
N VAL A 264 -7.13 -8.54 1.58
CA VAL A 264 -6.44 -7.55 2.41
C VAL A 264 -4.95 -7.90 2.45
N ALA A 265 -4.13 -7.01 1.89
CA ALA A 265 -2.68 -7.15 1.96
C ALA A 265 -2.15 -6.37 3.17
N MET A 266 -1.25 -7.00 3.92
CA MET A 266 -0.67 -6.41 5.12
C MET A 266 0.79 -6.08 4.88
N LEU A 267 1.14 -4.80 5.00
CA LEU A 267 2.53 -4.36 4.94
C LEU A 267 3.29 -4.83 6.19
N PRO A 268 4.58 -5.17 6.06
CA PRO A 268 5.38 -5.63 7.19
C PRO A 268 5.54 -4.54 8.26
N ASP A 269 5.70 -4.96 9.52
CA ASP A 269 6.13 -4.05 10.58
C ASP A 269 7.57 -3.58 10.29
N VAL A 270 7.84 -2.30 10.59
CA VAL A 270 9.17 -1.71 10.50
C VAL A 270 9.60 -1.23 11.89
N GLU A 271 10.88 -1.38 12.20
CA GLU A 271 11.43 -1.27 13.56
C GLU A 271 11.08 0.04 14.27
N ASN A 272 10.96 1.15 13.52
CA ASN A 272 10.74 2.49 14.09
C ASN A 272 9.76 3.35 13.29
N GLY A 273 8.62 2.80 12.85
CA GLY A 273 7.70 3.67 12.12
C GLY A 273 6.41 3.07 11.66
N LYS A 274 5.66 3.95 11.00
CA LYS A 274 4.58 3.56 10.11
C LYS A 274 5.20 3.02 8.83
N ASN A 275 4.58 2.03 8.24
CA ASN A 275 4.94 1.55 6.92
C ASN A 275 3.77 1.79 5.96
N ALA A 276 4.00 2.67 4.99
CA ALA A 276 3.12 2.88 3.86
C ALA A 276 3.66 2.15 2.63
N VAL A 277 2.81 1.90 1.64
CA VAL A 277 3.24 1.18 0.43
C VAL A 277 4.30 1.96 -0.35
N ASP A 278 4.22 3.29 -0.39
CA ASP A 278 5.22 4.13 -1.05
C ASP A 278 6.54 4.16 -0.27
N ASP A 279 6.49 4.21 1.05
CA ASP A 279 7.69 4.09 1.91
C ASP A 279 8.39 2.73 1.73
N PHE A 280 7.61 1.64 1.67
CA PHE A 280 8.12 0.28 1.47
C PHE A 280 8.82 0.12 0.11
N VAL A 281 8.23 0.63 -0.96
CA VAL A 281 8.80 0.58 -2.31
C VAL A 281 10.07 1.44 -2.41
N VAL A 282 10.06 2.65 -1.83
CA VAL A 282 11.24 3.52 -1.78
C VAL A 282 12.41 2.85 -1.05
N ALA A 283 12.13 2.04 -0.03
CA ALA A 283 13.13 1.25 0.68
C ALA A 283 13.63 0.01 -0.12
N GLY A 284 13.19 -0.17 -1.37
CA GLY A 284 13.55 -1.31 -2.22
C GLY A 284 12.69 -2.56 -1.99
N GLY A 285 11.56 -2.44 -1.30
CA GLY A 285 10.63 -3.52 -1.06
C GLY A 285 9.87 -3.93 -2.32
N ASP A 286 9.74 -5.24 -2.53
CA ASP A 286 8.91 -5.81 -3.60
C ASP A 286 7.47 -6.01 -3.13
N ILE A 287 6.53 -5.37 -3.83
CA ILE A 287 5.11 -5.39 -3.48
C ILE A 287 4.40 -6.65 -3.98
N ASP A 288 4.95 -7.33 -4.98
CA ASP A 288 4.31 -8.49 -5.61
C ASP A 288 4.00 -9.59 -4.59
N PRO A 289 4.95 -10.03 -3.74
CA PRO A 289 4.67 -11.01 -2.69
C PRO A 289 3.61 -10.55 -1.68
N ILE A 290 3.51 -9.25 -1.39
CA ILE A 290 2.54 -8.73 -0.43
C ILE A 290 1.12 -8.84 -0.99
N ILE A 291 0.93 -8.45 -2.25
CA ILE A 291 -0.38 -8.51 -2.92
C ILE A 291 -0.76 -9.95 -3.23
N GLU A 292 0.17 -10.79 -3.69
CA GLU A 292 -0.08 -12.22 -3.97
C GLU A 292 -0.48 -13.01 -2.71
N ASN A 293 0.04 -12.65 -1.54
CA ASN A 293 -0.28 -13.28 -0.26
C ASN A 293 -1.35 -12.52 0.53
N ALA A 294 -2.12 -11.66 -0.13
CA ALA A 294 -3.26 -10.98 0.50
C ALA A 294 -4.25 -12.01 1.04
N LEU A 295 -4.78 -11.76 2.24
CA LEU A 295 -5.75 -12.64 2.88
C LEU A 295 -7.14 -12.37 2.31
N ASP A 296 -8.00 -13.38 2.21
CA ASP A 296 -9.43 -13.12 2.07
C ASP A 296 -9.92 -12.20 3.20
N TRP A 297 -10.84 -11.28 2.91
CA TRP A 297 -11.25 -10.28 3.89
C TRP A 297 -11.97 -10.89 5.10
N GLU A 298 -12.62 -12.05 4.98
CA GLU A 298 -13.22 -12.77 6.10
C GLU A 298 -12.14 -13.44 6.96
N ASP A 299 -11.12 -14.02 6.33
CA ASP A 299 -9.95 -14.53 7.03
C ASP A 299 -9.22 -13.42 7.79
N TYR A 300 -9.06 -12.24 7.17
CA TYR A 300 -8.54 -11.05 7.84
C TYR A 300 -9.41 -10.63 9.03
N ARG A 301 -10.73 -10.60 8.85
CA ARG A 301 -11.70 -10.27 9.91
C ARG A 301 -11.58 -11.23 11.09
N GLU A 302 -11.40 -12.53 10.86
CA GLU A 302 -11.34 -13.46 11.97
C GLU A 302 -9.98 -13.50 12.66
N ASN A 303 -8.89 -13.36 11.90
CA ASN A 303 -7.55 -13.66 12.40
C ASN A 303 -6.68 -12.42 12.70
N CYS A 304 -7.03 -11.23 12.22
CA CYS A 304 -6.17 -10.04 12.32
C CYS A 304 -6.69 -8.96 13.28
N LYS A 305 -7.51 -9.34 14.28
CA LYS A 305 -8.05 -8.43 15.32
C LYS A 305 -6.88 -7.76 16.09
N PRO A 306 -6.70 -6.43 16.03
CA PRO A 306 -5.54 -5.79 16.67
C PRO A 306 -5.50 -5.91 18.21
N TRP A 307 -6.64 -6.20 18.84
CA TRP A 307 -6.77 -6.28 20.30
C TRP A 307 -6.60 -7.69 20.87
N THR A 308 -6.58 -8.76 20.05
CA THR A 308 -6.35 -10.12 20.56
C THR A 308 -4.91 -10.30 21.04
N TYR A 309 -3.95 -9.59 20.45
CA TYR A 309 -2.55 -9.51 20.92
C TYR A 309 -2.37 -8.80 22.28
N ARG A 310 -3.45 -8.25 22.85
CA ARG A 310 -3.45 -7.52 24.12
C ARG A 310 -4.19 -8.19 25.26
N LEU A 311 -4.53 -9.47 25.13
CA LEU A 311 -4.60 -10.27 26.35
C LEU A 311 -3.17 -10.26 26.93
N ARG A 312 -2.88 -9.28 27.81
CA ARG A 312 -2.03 -9.56 28.97
C ARG A 312 -2.46 -10.94 29.43
N PRO A 313 -1.56 -11.88 29.75
CA PRO A 313 -1.97 -13.10 30.42
C PRO A 313 -2.95 -12.65 31.48
N ARG A 314 -4.23 -13.03 31.33
CA ARG A 314 -5.16 -12.84 32.42
C ARG A 314 -4.45 -13.58 33.53
N GLN A 315 -4.10 -12.89 34.61
CA GLN A 315 -4.05 -13.59 35.88
C GLN A 315 -5.49 -14.08 36.06
N TRP A 316 -5.78 -15.25 35.49
CA TRP A 316 -7.03 -15.92 35.64
C TRP A 316 -7.12 -16.16 37.14
N ARG A 317 -7.95 -15.36 37.83
CA ARG A 317 -8.73 -15.95 38.89
C ARG A 317 -9.63 -16.94 38.18
N ASP A 318 -9.29 -18.21 38.38
CA ASP A 318 -9.96 -19.44 37.96
C ASP A 318 -11.31 -19.25 37.26
N ALA A 319 -11.39 -19.70 36.00
CA ALA A 319 -12.52 -20.46 35.42
C ALA A 319 -12.52 -20.48 33.87
N SER A 320 -11.49 -21.07 33.25
CA SER A 320 -11.59 -21.57 31.87
C SER A 320 -11.04 -22.98 31.81
N THR A 321 -11.83 -23.92 31.31
CA THR A 321 -11.45 -25.33 31.22
C THR A 321 -10.28 -25.52 30.25
N PRO A 322 -9.32 -26.42 30.56
CA PRO A 322 -8.12 -26.68 29.74
C PRO A 322 -8.40 -26.97 28.26
N ASP A 323 -9.60 -27.44 27.94
CA ASP A 323 -10.00 -27.84 26.60
C ASP A 323 -10.16 -26.65 25.64
N ILE A 324 -10.51 -25.46 26.14
CA ILE A 324 -10.69 -24.26 25.30
C ILE A 324 -9.32 -23.69 24.89
N GLU A 325 -8.38 -23.60 25.84
CA GLU A 325 -7.01 -23.14 25.57
C GLU A 325 -6.27 -24.11 24.63
N LYS A 326 -6.50 -25.41 24.79
CA LYS A 326 -5.98 -26.43 23.90
C LYS A 326 -6.55 -26.30 22.49
N ALA A 327 -7.86 -26.07 22.36
CA ALA A 327 -8.50 -25.88 21.05
C ALA A 327 -8.03 -24.61 20.33
N GLU A 328 -7.77 -23.51 21.05
CA GLU A 328 -7.23 -22.27 20.47
C GLU A 328 -5.76 -22.44 20.04
N ALA A 329 -4.94 -23.11 20.85
CA ALA A 329 -3.55 -23.44 20.51
C ALA A 329 -3.46 -24.41 19.32
N GLU A 330 -4.35 -25.41 19.26
CA GLU A 330 -4.46 -26.34 18.13
C GLU A 330 -4.90 -25.61 16.85
N ARG A 331 -5.85 -24.68 16.93
CA ARG A 331 -6.26 -23.83 15.79
C ARG A 331 -5.11 -22.95 15.30
N LEU A 332 -4.37 -22.31 16.19
CA LEU A 332 -3.20 -21.49 15.82
C LEU A 332 -2.10 -22.35 15.18
N ALA A 333 -1.83 -23.54 15.72
CA ALA A 333 -0.88 -24.48 15.14
C ALA A 333 -1.32 -24.95 13.75
N GLN A 334 -2.61 -25.30 13.57
CA GLN A 334 -3.16 -25.66 12.26
C GLN A 334 -3.06 -24.51 11.26
N TRP A 335 -3.35 -23.28 11.67
CA TRP A 335 -3.20 -22.09 10.84
C TRP A 335 -1.73 -21.85 10.42
N LEU A 336 -0.78 -21.95 11.37
CA LEU A 336 0.64 -21.85 11.07
C LEU A 336 1.11 -22.95 10.11
N ILE A 337 0.63 -24.19 10.28
CA ILE A 337 0.93 -25.32 9.40
C ILE A 337 0.33 -25.09 8.01
N GLN A 338 -0.92 -24.61 7.91
CA GLN A 338 -1.59 -24.35 6.65
C GLN A 338 -0.91 -23.20 5.90
N ARG A 339 -0.51 -22.13 6.59
CA ARG A 339 0.24 -21.01 6.03
C ARG A 339 1.65 -21.41 5.61
N GLN A 340 2.34 -22.22 6.41
CA GLN A 340 3.62 -22.81 6.01
C GLN A 340 3.46 -23.74 4.81
N THR A 341 2.33 -24.44 4.69
CA THR A 341 2.02 -25.32 3.55
C THR A 341 1.65 -24.53 2.30
N GLN A 342 0.91 -23.44 2.42
CA GLN A 342 0.62 -22.51 1.33
C GLN A 342 1.90 -21.83 0.85
N LEU A 343 2.74 -21.33 1.77
CA LEU A 343 4.07 -20.83 1.45
C LEU A 343 4.94 -21.91 0.80
N LYS A 344 4.97 -23.14 1.32
CA LYS A 344 5.72 -24.27 0.72
C LYS A 344 5.19 -24.66 -0.66
N THR A 345 3.87 -24.64 -0.86
CA THR A 345 3.22 -24.99 -2.13
C THR A 345 3.42 -23.88 -3.15
N TRP A 346 3.30 -22.62 -2.75
CA TRP A 346 3.64 -21.45 -3.56
C TRP A 346 5.13 -21.47 -3.92
N TRP A 347 6.05 -21.66 -2.96
CA TRP A 347 7.49 -21.86 -3.21
C TRP A 347 7.79 -23.06 -4.10
N ARG A 348 6.98 -24.14 -4.05
CA ARG A 348 7.11 -25.30 -4.95
C ARG A 348 6.64 -24.98 -6.37
N ASN A 349 5.56 -24.21 -6.50
CA ASN A 349 5.00 -23.80 -7.79
C ASN A 349 5.86 -22.72 -8.47
N GLN A 350 6.62 -21.93 -7.69
CA GLN A 350 7.57 -20.93 -8.18
C GLN A 350 8.93 -21.51 -8.60
N ARG A 351 9.23 -22.80 -8.32
CA ARG A 351 10.51 -23.43 -8.71
C ARG A 351 10.43 -24.07 -10.11
N LYS A 352 10.71 -23.29 -11.14
CA LYS A 352 11.19 -23.81 -12.45
C LYS A 352 12.68 -24.20 -12.37
N TYR A 353 13.06 -25.09 -11.46
CA TYR A 353 14.39 -25.68 -11.46
C TYR A 353 14.28 -27.19 -11.63
N THR A 354 14.58 -27.66 -12.83
CA THR A 354 14.75 -29.08 -13.13
C THR A 354 16.10 -29.51 -12.55
N PRO A 355 16.16 -30.55 -11.71
CA PRO A 355 17.43 -31.02 -11.17
C PRO A 355 18.32 -31.48 -12.34
N THR A 356 19.52 -30.91 -12.45
CA THR A 356 20.50 -31.31 -13.46
C THR A 356 20.96 -32.76 -13.27
N ILE A 357 20.96 -33.25 -12.03
CA ILE A 357 21.39 -34.61 -11.66
C ILE A 357 20.44 -35.15 -10.58
N ILE A 358 19.99 -36.41 -10.75
CA ILE A 358 19.24 -37.17 -9.75
C ILE A 358 20.08 -38.39 -9.36
N GLN A 359 20.27 -38.59 -8.06
CA GLN A 359 21.03 -39.73 -7.51
C GLN A 359 20.24 -40.36 -6.36
N ASN A 360 20.23 -41.69 -6.31
CA ASN A 360 19.56 -42.50 -5.29
C ASN A 360 20.54 -43.16 -4.31
N ASN A 361 21.60 -42.44 -3.95
CA ASN A 361 22.58 -42.90 -2.98
C ASN A 361 22.32 -42.25 -1.61
N LEU A 362 22.70 -42.94 -0.52
CA LEU A 362 22.63 -42.39 0.85
C LEU A 362 23.38 -41.05 0.96
N HIS A 363 24.41 -40.89 0.14
CA HIS A 363 25.23 -39.69 0.00
C HIS A 363 25.28 -39.25 -1.46
N ALA A 364 24.97 -37.98 -1.74
CA ALA A 364 25.13 -37.40 -3.07
C ALA A 364 26.63 -37.31 -3.43
N ALA A 365 26.99 -37.70 -4.65
CA ALA A 365 28.31 -37.46 -5.20
C ALA A 365 28.41 -35.99 -5.61
N LEU A 366 29.01 -35.19 -4.74
CA LEU A 366 29.32 -33.78 -5.01
C LEU A 366 30.60 -33.67 -5.85
N PRO A 367 30.71 -32.66 -6.72
CA PRO A 367 31.98 -32.35 -7.38
C PRO A 367 33.02 -31.93 -6.32
N GLU A 368 34.29 -32.29 -6.53
CA GLU A 368 35.38 -31.96 -5.57
C GLU A 368 35.57 -30.44 -5.39
N THR A 369 35.18 -29.65 -6.40
CA THR A 369 35.17 -28.18 -6.36
C THR A 369 33.91 -27.64 -7.04
N ILE A 370 33.43 -26.48 -6.60
CA ILE A 370 32.31 -25.76 -7.24
C ILE A 370 32.94 -24.67 -8.13
N PRO A 371 32.72 -24.69 -9.46
CA PRO A 371 33.22 -23.64 -10.35
C PRO A 371 32.65 -22.27 -10.00
N ASP A 372 33.44 -21.21 -10.21
CA ASP A 372 32.98 -19.84 -9.97
C ASP A 372 31.77 -19.48 -10.84
N GLY A 373 30.81 -18.78 -10.24
CA GLY A 373 29.55 -18.40 -10.89
C GLY A 373 28.49 -19.51 -10.94
N VAL A 374 28.74 -20.70 -10.39
CA VAL A 374 27.79 -21.81 -10.36
C VAL A 374 27.11 -21.94 -9.01
N ILE A 375 25.78 -22.01 -9.00
CA ILE A 375 24.98 -22.31 -7.80
C ILE A 375 24.68 -23.81 -7.77
N VAL A 376 25.15 -24.51 -6.74
CA VAL A 376 24.83 -25.93 -6.50
C VAL A 376 23.79 -26.04 -5.38
N ALA A 377 22.64 -26.66 -5.69
CA ALA A 377 21.57 -26.88 -4.72
C ALA A 377 21.36 -28.38 -4.47
N LEU A 378 21.48 -28.81 -3.21
CA LEU A 378 21.23 -30.19 -2.79
C LEU A 378 19.83 -30.35 -2.17
N LYS A 379 19.06 -31.31 -2.68
CA LYS A 379 17.71 -31.65 -2.15
C LYS A 379 17.67 -33.14 -1.78
N SER A 380 17.28 -33.45 -0.53
CA SER A 380 17.00 -34.83 -0.10
C SER A 380 15.83 -34.87 0.88
N GLY A 381 15.11 -35.99 0.94
CA GLY A 381 13.90 -36.16 1.77
C GLY A 381 14.15 -36.31 3.27
N LEU A 382 15.36 -36.70 3.70
CA LEU A 382 15.70 -36.94 5.11
C LEU A 382 16.89 -36.06 5.54
N GLY A 383 16.84 -35.53 6.76
CA GLY A 383 17.61 -34.37 7.23
C GLY A 383 19.10 -34.56 7.52
N THR A 384 19.65 -35.77 7.48
CA THR A 384 20.97 -36.05 8.07
C THR A 384 22.12 -36.21 7.06
N GLY A 385 21.84 -36.58 5.81
CA GLY A 385 22.89 -36.83 4.79
C GLY A 385 23.47 -35.58 4.12
N LYS A 386 22.72 -34.46 4.10
CA LYS A 386 23.09 -33.22 3.38
C LYS A 386 24.21 -32.45 4.07
N THR A 387 24.10 -32.29 5.38
CA THR A 387 25.05 -31.54 6.22
C THR A 387 26.44 -32.18 6.21
N TYR A 388 26.49 -33.51 6.28
CA TYR A 388 27.74 -34.26 6.23
C TYR A 388 28.45 -34.19 4.87
N GLN A 389 27.70 -34.09 3.77
CA GLN A 389 28.27 -33.99 2.42
C GLN A 389 28.75 -32.56 2.12
N LEU A 390 27.97 -31.55 2.52
CA LEU A 390 28.38 -30.15 2.38
C LEU A 390 29.63 -29.82 3.22
N SER A 391 29.75 -30.37 4.44
CA SER A 391 30.92 -30.11 5.29
C SER A 391 32.25 -30.62 4.71
N ARG A 392 32.23 -31.56 3.76
CA ARG A 392 33.42 -32.03 3.03
C ARG A 392 33.93 -31.04 1.99
N LEU A 393 33.09 -30.12 1.51
CA LEU A 393 33.44 -29.10 0.51
C LEU A 393 34.06 -27.84 1.13
N PHE A 394 33.92 -27.64 2.44
CA PHE A 394 34.41 -26.45 3.13
C PHE A 394 35.65 -26.80 3.96
N LYS A 395 36.77 -26.11 3.70
CA LYS A 395 37.97 -26.21 4.55
C LYS A 395 37.69 -25.56 5.91
N LYS A 396 38.16 -26.19 6.99
CA LYS A 396 38.16 -25.58 8.32
C LYS A 396 39.04 -24.31 8.28
N PRO A 397 38.67 -23.24 9.00
CA PRO A 397 39.54 -22.08 9.12
C PRO A 397 40.88 -22.49 9.71
N VAL A 398 41.97 -21.94 9.17
CA VAL A 398 43.33 -22.13 9.70
C VAL A 398 43.83 -20.77 10.17
N VAL A 399 44.19 -20.69 11.44
CA VAL A 399 44.77 -19.48 12.02
C VAL A 399 46.09 -19.85 12.70
N ASP A 400 47.20 -19.37 12.16
CA ASP A 400 48.52 -19.44 12.78
C ASP A 400 49.00 -18.03 13.14
N HIS A 401 48.89 -17.71 14.42
CA HIS A 401 49.24 -16.39 14.96
C HIS A 401 50.74 -16.11 15.00
N LYS A 402 51.60 -17.14 14.97
CA LYS A 402 53.07 -16.95 14.97
C LYS A 402 53.60 -16.61 13.59
N LEU A 403 52.99 -17.18 12.55
CA LEU A 403 53.37 -16.96 11.16
C LEU A 403 52.53 -15.88 10.47
N GLY A 404 51.52 -15.32 11.15
CA GLY A 404 50.64 -14.28 10.61
C GLY A 404 49.69 -14.78 9.50
N ILE A 405 49.41 -16.09 9.48
CA ILE A 405 48.61 -16.72 8.43
C ILE A 405 47.15 -16.86 8.91
N TYR A 406 46.22 -16.31 8.13
CA TYR A 406 44.79 -16.38 8.36
C TYR A 406 44.08 -16.90 7.10
N PHE A 407 43.50 -18.09 7.18
CA PHE A 407 42.58 -18.62 6.18
C PHE A 407 41.18 -18.69 6.78
N GLU A 408 40.26 -17.86 6.29
CA GLU A 408 38.84 -17.95 6.64
C GLU A 408 38.26 -19.27 6.09
N GLY A 409 37.53 -20.00 6.93
CA GLY A 409 36.77 -21.17 6.51
C GLY A 409 35.41 -20.76 5.94
N GLY A 410 34.78 -21.65 5.16
CA GLY A 410 33.42 -21.42 4.66
C GLY A 410 32.39 -21.29 5.80
N GLN A 411 31.45 -20.35 5.68
CA GLN A 411 30.44 -20.08 6.71
C GLN A 411 29.19 -21.00 6.60
N TYR A 412 28.61 -21.36 7.76
CA TYR A 412 27.39 -22.18 7.88
C TYR A 412 26.41 -21.57 8.91
N TYR A 413 25.11 -21.50 8.60
CA TYR A 413 24.06 -21.12 9.57
C TYR A 413 22.73 -21.87 9.31
N PHE A 414 22.00 -22.19 10.38
CA PHE A 414 20.73 -22.95 10.34
C PHE A 414 19.69 -22.31 11.29
N GLU A 415 18.66 -21.70 10.72
CA GLU A 415 17.29 -21.51 11.26
C GLU A 415 16.50 -20.58 10.32
N GLY A 416 15.72 -21.15 9.38
CA GLY A 416 14.67 -20.39 8.68
C GLY A 416 15.03 -19.69 7.35
N ALA A 417 15.89 -20.30 6.53
CA ALA A 417 16.28 -19.97 5.14
C ALA A 417 17.42 -18.95 4.94
N ILE A 418 18.54 -19.43 4.35
CA ILE A 418 19.65 -18.63 3.78
C ILE A 418 20.19 -19.35 2.53
N VAL A 419 20.42 -18.61 1.44
CA VAL A 419 21.46 -18.88 0.40
C VAL A 419 21.83 -17.49 -0.18
N LEU A 420 23.07 -16.99 -0.17
CA LEU A 420 24.21 -17.37 -1.01
C LEU A 420 25.53 -16.89 -0.36
N GLY A 421 26.61 -17.66 -0.53
CA GLY A 421 27.97 -17.18 -0.37
C GLY A 421 28.80 -17.63 -1.56
N ALA A 422 29.33 -16.69 -2.33
CA ALA A 422 30.42 -16.93 -3.27
C ALA A 422 31.60 -16.04 -2.88
N ARG A 423 32.78 -16.65 -2.74
CA ARG A 423 34.06 -16.06 -3.12
C ARG A 423 35.12 -17.15 -3.19
N ASN A 424 35.63 -17.41 -4.38
CA ASN A 424 37.07 -17.37 -4.61
C ASN A 424 37.30 -16.33 -5.70
N GLY A 425 38.28 -15.46 -5.46
CA GLY A 425 38.38 -14.11 -6.00
C GLY A 425 38.74 -13.19 -4.86
#